data_AF-A0A6I7PX51-F1
#
_entry.id   AF-A0A6I7PX51-F1
#
_cell.length_a   1.000
_cell.length_b   1.000
_cell.length_c   1.000
_cell.angle_alpha   90.00
_cell.angle_beta   90.00
_cell.angle_gamma   90.00
#
_symmetry.space_group_name_H-M   'P 1'
#
loop_
_entity.id
_entity.type
_entity.pdbx_description
1 polymer ?
#
loop_
_entity_poly.entity_id
_entity_poly.type
_entity_poly.pdbx_seq_one_letter_code
_entity_poly.pdbx_strand_id
1 'polypeptide(L)'
;MLLWPLPLAAELSSDDYHSGAAIRSEAERQQVQALIEEARAREAERARQRAAAEHAAAAEQAAAAATAMARRPRGEHLVTVHCSGCHPPERLALARHSHLGWGLTLLRMRLLHRAPVPLADLAPMIGHLGHVQGASALRLTLEYGLAALALGLPAGWLWRRRQRRR
;
A
#
# COMPACT_ATOMS: atom_id res chain seq x y z
N MET A 1 -38.01 -14.31 -0.50
CA MET A 1 -37.54 -13.53 0.66
C MET A 1 -38.73 -12.78 1.21
N LEU A 2 -39.26 -13.23 2.35
CA LEU A 2 -40.43 -12.64 3.03
C LEU A 2 -39.93 -11.68 4.11
N LEU A 3 -40.28 -10.40 3.99
CA LEU A 3 -40.04 -9.36 4.97
C LEU A 3 -41.18 -9.39 6.00
N TRP A 4 -40.85 -9.74 7.24
CA TRP A 4 -41.79 -9.68 8.37
C TRP A 4 -41.63 -8.32 9.07
N PRO A 5 -42.70 -7.52 9.23
CA PRO A 5 -42.64 -6.30 10.03
C PRO A 5 -42.61 -6.68 11.52
N LEU A 6 -41.57 -6.26 12.23
CA LEU A 6 -41.52 -6.32 13.69
C LEU A 6 -42.25 -5.09 14.27
N PRO A 7 -43.16 -5.26 15.24
CA PRO A 7 -43.78 -4.14 15.93
C PRO A 7 -42.74 -3.49 16.84
N LEU A 8 -42.38 -2.25 16.53
CA LEU A 8 -41.50 -1.38 17.30
C LEU A 8 -42.33 -0.21 17.81
N ALA A 9 -42.79 -0.30 19.05
CA ALA A 9 -43.20 0.85 19.88
C ALA A 9 -43.61 0.35 21.27
N ALA A 10 -42.63 0.10 22.14
CA ALA A 10 -42.84 0.30 23.57
C ALA A 10 -42.51 1.78 23.83
N GLU A 11 -43.45 2.67 23.52
CA GLU A 11 -43.33 4.06 23.96
C GLU A 11 -43.45 4.06 25.48
N LEU A 12 -42.36 4.40 26.15
CA LEU A 12 -42.38 4.73 27.58
C LEU A 12 -43.39 5.86 27.76
N SER A 13 -44.46 5.58 28.50
CA SER A 13 -45.49 6.55 28.84
C SER A 13 -44.83 7.77 29.49
N SER A 14 -45.22 8.98 29.07
CA SER A 14 -44.78 10.22 29.72
C SER A 14 -45.11 10.26 31.21
N ASP A 15 -46.09 9.47 31.65
CA ASP A 15 -46.53 9.40 33.03
C ASP A 15 -45.50 8.69 33.95
N ASP A 16 -44.60 7.86 33.41
CA ASP A 16 -43.54 7.21 34.19
C ASP A 16 -42.45 8.21 34.64
N TYR A 17 -42.35 9.38 33.99
CA TYR A 17 -41.44 10.46 34.38
C TYR A 17 -41.97 11.33 35.52
N HIS A 18 -43.23 11.15 35.92
CA HIS A 18 -43.83 11.85 37.07
C HIS A 18 -43.76 11.04 38.36
N SER A 19 -42.91 10.02 38.44
CA SER A 19 -42.56 9.42 39.73
C SER A 19 -41.93 10.49 40.61
N GLY A 20 -42.73 11.02 41.54
CA GLY A 20 -42.34 12.00 42.55
C GLY A 20 -41.34 11.41 43.52
N ALA A 21 -40.13 11.13 43.04
CA ALA A 21 -38.98 10.82 43.85
C ALA A 21 -38.79 11.99 44.81
N ALA A 22 -39.11 11.74 46.07
CA ALA A 22 -39.04 12.69 47.16
C ALA A 22 -37.74 13.49 47.04
N ILE A 23 -37.84 14.81 47.19
CA ILE A 23 -36.72 15.74 47.14
C ILE A 23 -35.63 15.20 48.07
N ARG A 24 -34.59 14.61 47.48
CA ARG A 24 -33.45 14.05 48.20
C ARG A 24 -32.89 15.13 49.11
N SER A 25 -32.60 14.77 50.36
CA SER A 25 -31.93 15.67 51.29
C SER A 25 -30.63 16.20 50.66
N GLU A 26 -30.18 17.38 51.07
CA GLU A 26 -28.98 18.00 50.48
C GLU A 26 -27.74 17.11 50.62
N ALA A 27 -27.64 16.37 51.73
CA ALA A 27 -26.59 15.37 51.94
C ALA A 27 -26.62 14.23 50.91
N GLU A 28 -27.82 13.72 50.58
CA GLU A 28 -27.97 12.66 49.58
C GLU A 28 -27.64 13.16 48.17
N ARG A 29 -27.96 14.43 47.85
CA ARG A 29 -27.54 15.06 46.58
C ARG A 29 -26.02 15.17 46.47
N GLN A 30 -25.34 15.60 47.54
CA GLN A 30 -23.87 15.67 47.58
C GLN A 30 -23.24 14.28 47.42
N GLN A 31 -23.79 13.26 48.07
CA GLN A 31 -23.30 11.89 47.94
C GLN A 31 -23.43 11.35 46.51
N VAL A 32 -24.58 11.56 45.87
CA VAL A 32 -24.79 11.14 44.47
C VAL A 32 -23.86 11.88 43.53
N GLN A 33 -23.64 13.19 43.74
CA GLN A 33 -22.72 13.98 42.94
C GLN A 33 -21.28 13.46 43.06
N ALA A 34 -20.82 13.15 44.27
CA ALA A 34 -19.49 12.57 44.49
C ALA A 34 -19.31 11.22 43.78
N LEU A 35 -20.33 10.36 43.79
CA LEU A 35 -20.31 9.07 43.06
C LEU A 35 -20.24 9.27 41.55
N ILE A 36 -20.96 10.25 41.00
CA ILE A 36 -20.92 10.59 39.58
C ILE A 36 -19.53 11.11 39.19
N GLU A 37 -18.93 11.98 40.00
CA GLU A 37 -17.60 12.51 39.75
C GLU A 37 -16.52 11.42 39.81
N GLU A 38 -16.59 10.52 40.80
CA GLU A 38 -15.69 9.38 40.90
C GLU A 38 -15.86 8.41 39.71
N ALA A 39 -17.10 8.17 39.26
CA ALA A 39 -17.37 7.35 38.09
C ALA A 39 -16.78 7.99 36.81
N ARG A 40 -16.98 9.30 36.61
CA ARG A 40 -16.41 10.06 35.49
C ARG A 40 -14.88 10.05 35.51
N ALA A 41 -14.26 10.21 36.67
CA ALA A 41 -12.81 10.13 36.81
C ALA A 41 -12.27 8.75 36.43
N ARG A 42 -12.94 7.67 36.87
CA ARG A 42 -12.59 6.29 36.49
C ARG A 42 -12.76 6.03 35.00
N GLU A 43 -13.81 6.57 34.38
CA GLU A 43 -14.04 6.44 32.94
C GLU A 43 -12.98 7.20 32.13
N ALA A 44 -12.68 8.44 32.51
CA ALA A 44 -11.65 9.25 31.88
C ALA A 44 -10.26 8.58 31.95
N GLU A 45 -9.94 7.96 33.09
CA GLU A 45 -8.68 7.21 33.24
C GLU A 45 -8.62 5.98 32.33
N ARG A 46 -9.71 5.19 32.26
CA ARG A 46 -9.79 4.07 31.33
C ARG A 46 -9.68 4.52 29.88
N ALA A 47 -10.28 5.65 29.52
CA ALA A 47 -10.17 6.21 28.17
C ALA A 47 -8.72 6.60 27.84
N ARG A 48 -8.00 7.24 28.77
CA ARG A 48 -6.58 7.56 28.62
C ARG A 48 -5.72 6.30 28.46
N GLN A 49 -5.97 5.27 29.25
CA GLN A 49 -5.24 4.00 29.14
C GLN A 49 -5.50 3.29 27.80
N ARG A 50 -6.75 3.29 27.30
CA ARG A 50 -7.07 2.75 25.97
C ARG A 50 -6.37 3.53 24.86
N ALA A 51 -6.45 4.86 24.89
CA ALA A 51 -5.77 5.69 23.91
C ALA A 51 -4.25 5.45 23.92
N ALA A 52 -3.64 5.36 25.11
CA ALA A 52 -2.21 5.04 25.23
C ALA A 52 -1.86 3.65 24.67
N ALA A 53 -2.69 2.63 24.94
CA ALA A 53 -2.51 1.28 24.42
C ALA A 53 -2.67 1.22 22.89
N GLU A 54 -3.65 1.93 22.34
CA GLU A 54 -3.86 2.06 20.89
C GLU A 54 -2.67 2.74 20.21
N HIS A 55 -2.16 3.83 20.79
CA HIS A 55 -0.96 4.50 20.30
C HIS A 55 0.29 3.60 20.37
N ALA A 56 0.48 2.86 21.46
CA ALA A 56 1.59 1.91 21.59
C ALA A 56 1.50 0.80 20.53
N ALA A 57 0.32 0.20 20.35
CA ALA A 57 0.08 -0.82 19.34
C ALA A 57 0.33 -0.30 17.91
N ALA A 58 -0.10 0.93 17.60
CA ALA A 58 0.16 1.56 16.31
C ALA A 58 1.67 1.81 16.08
N ALA A 59 2.40 2.24 17.11
CA ALA A 59 3.84 2.44 17.04
C ALA A 59 4.60 1.12 16.83
N GLU A 60 4.21 0.05 17.53
CA GLU A 60 4.79 -1.29 17.33
C GLU A 60 4.55 -1.81 15.91
N GLN A 61 3.33 -1.66 15.39
CA GLN A 61 3.00 -2.05 14.01
C GLN A 61 3.81 -1.26 12.98
N ALA A 62 3.98 0.05 13.18
CA ALA A 62 4.80 0.89 12.32
C ALA A 62 6.28 0.47 12.34
N ALA A 63 6.82 0.16 13.52
CA ALA A 63 8.19 -0.34 13.67
C ALA A 63 8.38 -1.72 13.00
N ALA A 64 7.42 -2.63 13.17
CA ALA A 64 7.41 -3.93 12.51
C ALA A 64 7.36 -3.80 10.98
N ALA A 65 6.52 -2.89 10.45
CA ALA A 65 6.46 -2.61 9.03
C ALA A 65 7.78 -2.02 8.50
N ALA A 66 8.40 -1.09 9.23
CA ALA A 66 9.68 -0.50 8.85
C ALA A 66 10.81 -1.53 8.80
N THR A 67 10.90 -2.41 9.82
CA THR A 67 11.89 -3.51 9.83
C THR A 67 11.64 -4.53 8.72
N ALA A 68 10.39 -4.85 8.42
CA ALA A 68 10.04 -5.70 7.29
C ALA A 68 10.45 -5.06 5.96
N MET A 69 10.25 -3.76 5.78
CA MET A 69 10.72 -3.04 4.59
C MET A 69 12.24 -3.01 4.47
N ALA A 70 12.97 -2.84 5.57
CA ALA A 70 14.43 -2.82 5.58
C ALA A 70 15.06 -4.17 5.19
N ARG A 71 14.36 -5.29 5.43
CA ARG A 71 14.81 -6.64 5.05
C ARG A 71 14.57 -6.98 3.58
N ARG A 72 13.77 -6.19 2.85
CA ARG A 72 13.45 -6.49 1.45
C ARG A 72 14.69 -6.36 0.57
N PRO A 73 14.80 -7.19 -0.50
CA PRO A 73 15.83 -7.00 -1.49
C PRO A 73 15.82 -5.56 -2.02
N ARG A 74 17.01 -4.95 -2.16
CA ARG A 74 17.15 -3.54 -2.56
C ARG A 74 16.31 -3.18 -3.80
N GLY A 75 16.23 -4.08 -4.79
CA GLY A 75 15.42 -3.86 -6.00
C GLY A 75 13.92 -3.75 -5.74
N GLU A 76 13.36 -4.53 -4.79
CA GLU A 76 11.94 -4.45 -4.40
C GLU A 76 11.64 -3.12 -3.71
N HIS A 77 12.51 -2.72 -2.77
CA HIS A 77 12.38 -1.45 -2.07
C HIS A 77 12.40 -0.27 -3.06
N LEU A 78 13.37 -0.26 -3.98
CA LEU A 78 13.47 0.78 -5.00
C LEU A 78 12.25 0.84 -5.93
N VAL A 79 11.71 -0.31 -6.34
CA VAL A 79 10.46 -0.35 -7.12
C VAL A 79 9.29 0.20 -6.32
N THR A 80 9.17 -0.14 -5.04
CA THR A 80 8.10 0.38 -4.18
C THR A 80 8.21 1.89 -4.04
N VAL A 81 9.39 2.42 -3.75
CA VAL A 81 9.63 3.87 -3.57
C VAL A 81 9.37 4.65 -4.85
N HIS A 82 9.87 4.16 -5.99
CA HIS A 82 9.86 4.93 -7.24
C HIS A 82 8.61 4.72 -8.10
N CYS A 83 7.94 3.56 -8.01
CA CYS A 83 6.83 3.22 -8.91
C CYS A 83 5.44 3.37 -8.27
N SER A 84 5.30 3.21 -6.95
CA SER A 84 3.99 3.24 -6.28
C SER A 84 3.33 4.62 -6.27
N GLY A 85 4.12 5.70 -6.37
CA GLY A 85 3.59 7.07 -6.39
C GLY A 85 2.84 7.44 -7.66
N CYS A 86 3.14 6.79 -8.80
CA CYS A 86 2.51 7.10 -10.09
C CYS A 86 1.60 5.99 -10.59
N HIS A 87 1.80 4.75 -10.15
CA HIS A 87 1.07 3.58 -10.61
C HIS A 87 0.64 2.71 -9.44
N PRO A 88 -0.59 2.18 -9.47
CA PRO A 88 -1.02 1.21 -8.48
C PRO A 88 -0.25 -0.11 -8.71
N PRO A 89 0.07 -0.87 -7.65
CA PRO A 89 0.92 -2.06 -7.73
C PRO A 89 0.36 -3.13 -8.67
N GLU A 90 -0.96 -3.21 -8.84
CA GLU A 90 -1.65 -4.14 -9.74
C GLU A 90 -1.29 -3.87 -11.20
N ARG A 91 -1.13 -2.60 -11.58
CA ARG A 91 -0.71 -2.23 -12.94
C ARG A 91 0.71 -2.70 -13.21
N LEU A 92 1.57 -2.62 -12.21
CA LEU A 92 2.92 -3.15 -12.32
C LEU A 92 2.85 -4.67 -12.50
N ALA A 93 2.07 -5.38 -11.68
CA ALA A 93 1.95 -6.84 -11.65
C ALA A 93 1.48 -7.48 -12.98
N LEU A 94 0.74 -6.71 -13.79
CA LEU A 94 0.26 -7.13 -15.11
C LEU A 94 1.32 -6.98 -16.22
N ALA A 95 2.32 -6.12 -16.02
CA ALA A 95 3.34 -5.87 -17.02
C ALA A 95 4.37 -7.00 -17.05
N ARG A 96 4.58 -7.61 -18.22
CA ARG A 96 5.53 -8.72 -18.40
C ARG A 96 6.58 -8.34 -19.44
N HIS A 97 7.79 -8.10 -18.96
CA HIS A 97 8.93 -7.71 -19.80
C HIS A 97 10.17 -8.53 -19.43
N SER A 98 11.07 -8.70 -20.40
CA SER A 98 12.41 -9.20 -20.12
C SER A 98 13.22 -8.16 -19.33
N HIS A 99 14.42 -8.52 -18.87
CA HIS A 99 15.34 -7.54 -18.28
C HIS A 99 15.61 -6.36 -19.23
N LEU A 100 15.74 -6.63 -20.54
CA LEU A 100 16.01 -5.59 -21.53
C LEU A 100 14.77 -4.70 -21.75
N GLY A 101 13.59 -5.30 -21.85
CA GLY A 101 12.33 -4.58 -21.94
C GLY A 101 12.03 -3.71 -20.71
N TRP A 102 12.33 -4.20 -19.51
CA TRP A 102 12.24 -3.40 -18.28
C TRP A 102 13.25 -2.26 -18.27
N GLY A 103 14.49 -2.49 -18.72
CA GLY A 103 15.51 -1.44 -18.85
C GLY A 103 15.06 -0.32 -19.79
N LEU A 104 14.54 -0.66 -20.97
CA LEU A 104 13.98 0.30 -21.91
C LEU A 104 12.77 1.03 -21.33
N THR A 105 11.89 0.32 -20.62
CA THR A 105 10.69 0.91 -20.01
C THR A 105 11.06 1.95 -18.96
N LEU A 106 11.94 1.61 -18.01
CA LEU A 106 12.39 2.53 -16.96
C LEU A 106 13.17 3.72 -17.55
N LEU A 107 14.03 3.47 -18.55
CA LEU A 107 14.75 4.55 -19.24
C LEU A 107 13.78 5.50 -19.96
N ARG A 108 12.78 4.95 -20.66
CA ARG A 108 11.72 5.75 -21.29
C ARG A 108 10.95 6.58 -20.27
N MET A 109 10.60 6.01 -19.12
CA MET A 109 9.91 6.74 -18.06
C MET A 109 10.76 7.89 -17.50
N ARG A 110 12.05 7.65 -17.27
CA ARG A 110 12.98 8.69 -16.84
C ARG A 110 13.11 9.80 -17.89
N LEU A 111 13.31 9.46 -19.15
CA LEU A 111 13.60 10.44 -20.22
C LEU A 111 12.36 11.18 -20.73
N LEU A 112 11.26 10.47 -20.99
CA LEU A 112 10.06 11.03 -21.60
C LEU A 112 9.03 11.51 -20.57
N HIS A 113 8.92 10.80 -19.43
CA HIS A 113 7.94 11.12 -18.39
C HIS A 113 8.56 11.82 -17.18
N ARG A 114 9.86 12.15 -17.24
CA ARG A 114 10.63 12.81 -16.17
C ARG A 114 10.48 12.11 -14.82
N ALA A 115 10.34 10.78 -14.82
CA ALA A 115 10.25 10.01 -13.60
C ALA A 115 11.55 10.19 -12.77
N PRO A 116 11.45 10.47 -11.45
CA PRO A 116 12.60 10.82 -10.61
C PRO A 116 13.41 9.57 -10.18
N VAL A 117 13.75 8.68 -11.11
CA VAL A 117 14.48 7.43 -10.84
C VAL A 117 15.98 7.64 -11.11
N PRO A 118 16.86 7.61 -10.10
CA PRO A 118 18.31 7.75 -10.30
C PRO A 118 18.89 6.65 -11.21
N LEU A 119 19.91 6.97 -12.01
CA LEU A 119 20.57 5.98 -12.89
C LEU A 119 21.17 4.82 -12.10
N ALA A 120 21.71 5.09 -10.90
CA ALA A 120 22.30 4.07 -10.04
C ALA A 120 21.29 3.03 -9.52
N ASP A 121 20.00 3.38 -9.50
CA ASP A 121 18.93 2.51 -9.02
C ASP A 121 18.31 1.64 -10.13
N LEU A 122 18.58 1.98 -11.40
CA LEU A 122 18.00 1.26 -12.54
C LEU A 122 18.39 -0.22 -12.56
N ALA A 123 19.67 -0.55 -12.39
CA ALA A 123 20.11 -1.95 -12.48
C ALA A 123 19.46 -2.86 -11.42
N PRO A 124 19.44 -2.52 -10.11
CA PRO A 124 18.71 -3.28 -9.10
C PRO A 124 17.21 -3.43 -9.40
N MET A 125 16.56 -2.36 -9.87
CA MET A 125 15.13 -2.38 -10.22
C MET A 125 14.87 -3.32 -11.42
N ILE A 126 15.68 -3.23 -12.47
CA ILE A 126 15.59 -4.11 -13.65
C ILE A 126 15.80 -5.58 -13.27
N GLY A 127 16.76 -5.86 -12.38
CA GLY A 127 17.01 -7.20 -11.87
C GLY A 127 15.78 -7.76 -11.15
N HIS A 128 15.22 -7.00 -10.23
CA HIS A 128 14.03 -7.41 -9.48
C HIS A 128 12.79 -7.58 -10.39
N LEU A 129 12.51 -6.59 -11.25
CA LEU A 129 11.36 -6.63 -12.16
C LEU A 129 11.47 -7.75 -13.18
N GLY A 130 12.66 -8.02 -13.73
CA GLY A 130 12.85 -9.15 -14.63
C GLY A 130 12.69 -10.51 -13.93
N HIS A 131 13.00 -10.60 -12.63
CA HIS A 131 12.83 -11.82 -11.86
C HIS A 131 11.36 -12.09 -11.50
N VAL A 132 10.68 -11.10 -10.92
CA VAL A 132 9.28 -11.25 -10.46
C VAL A 132 8.28 -11.16 -11.63
N GLN A 133 8.61 -10.36 -12.64
CA GLN A 133 7.74 -9.99 -13.75
C GLN A 133 8.36 -10.28 -15.12
N GLY A 134 9.14 -11.36 -15.18
CA GLY A 134 9.77 -11.82 -16.39
C GLY A 134 8.78 -12.10 -17.52
N ALA A 135 9.21 -11.80 -18.74
CA ALA A 135 8.51 -12.22 -19.94
C ALA A 135 8.48 -13.75 -20.06
N SER A 136 7.48 -14.28 -20.77
CA SER A 136 7.46 -15.70 -21.13
C SER A 136 8.64 -16.07 -22.02
N ALA A 137 9.04 -17.36 -22.00
CA ALA A 137 10.16 -17.86 -22.81
C ALA A 137 10.03 -17.50 -24.29
N LEU A 138 8.82 -17.59 -24.86
CA LEU A 138 8.56 -17.20 -26.25
C LEU A 138 8.90 -15.72 -26.51
N ARG A 139 8.45 -14.83 -25.62
CA ARG A 139 8.69 -13.39 -25.77
C ARG A 139 10.17 -13.04 -25.59
N LEU A 140 10.88 -13.73 -24.70
CA LEU A 140 12.33 -13.64 -24.58
C LEU A 140 13.03 -14.01 -25.89
N THR A 141 12.68 -15.16 -26.48
CA THR A 141 13.27 -15.61 -27.77
C THR A 141 13.03 -14.62 -28.89
N LEU A 142 11.81 -14.07 -28.98
CA LEU A 142 11.50 -13.05 -29.99
C LEU A 142 12.29 -11.75 -29.76
N GLU A 143 12.34 -11.25 -28.53
CA GLU A 143 13.03 -10.00 -28.21
C GLU A 143 14.53 -10.10 -28.48
N TYR A 144 15.19 -11.15 -27.98
CA TYR A 144 16.62 -11.35 -28.23
C TYR A 144 16.92 -11.76 -29.68
N GLY A 145 16.03 -12.53 -30.31
CA GLY A 145 16.15 -12.88 -31.73
C GLY A 145 16.09 -11.66 -32.64
N LEU A 146 15.14 -10.76 -32.39
CA LEU A 146 15.04 -9.49 -33.13
C LEU A 146 16.23 -8.57 -32.85
N ALA A 147 16.70 -8.49 -31.60
CA ALA A 147 17.89 -7.70 -31.26
C ALA A 147 19.15 -8.23 -31.98
N ALA A 148 19.33 -9.55 -32.01
CA ALA A 148 20.44 -10.18 -32.73
C ALA A 148 20.36 -9.91 -34.24
N LEU A 149 19.17 -10.00 -34.84
CA LEU A 149 18.97 -9.66 -36.26
C LEU A 149 19.26 -8.19 -36.55
N ALA A 150 18.79 -7.28 -35.70
CA ALA A 150 19.02 -5.84 -35.86
C ALA A 150 20.51 -5.47 -35.86
N LEU A 151 21.31 -6.15 -35.04
CA LEU A 151 22.77 -5.96 -34.98
C LEU A 151 23.52 -6.71 -36.09
N GLY A 152 23.05 -7.91 -36.47
CA GLY A 152 23.71 -8.76 -37.45
C GLY A 152 23.54 -8.31 -38.89
N LEU A 153 22.35 -7.80 -39.26
CA LEU A 153 22.05 -7.42 -40.66
C LEU A 153 22.96 -6.30 -41.21
N PRO A 154 23.24 -5.20 -40.48
CA PRO A 154 24.15 -4.16 -40.95
C PRO A 154 25.58 -4.66 -41.13
N ALA A 155 26.07 -5.48 -40.20
CA ALA A 155 27.40 -6.07 -40.26
C ALA A 155 27.54 -7.00 -41.48
N GLY A 156 26.55 -7.87 -41.71
CA GLY A 156 26.49 -8.75 -42.87
C GLY A 156 26.41 -7.99 -44.19
N TRP A 157 25.63 -6.91 -44.25
CA TRP A 157 25.54 -6.05 -45.42
C TRP A 157 26.86 -5.34 -45.74
N LEU A 158 27.53 -4.77 -44.73
CA LEU A 158 28.84 -4.13 -44.88
C LEU A 158 29.91 -5.13 -45.35
N TRP A 159 29.92 -6.33 -44.79
CA TRP A 159 30.82 -7.41 -45.20
C TRP A 159 30.59 -7.83 -46.66
N ARG A 160 29.33 -8.07 -47.04
CA ARG A 160 28.96 -8.41 -48.42
C ARG A 160 29.33 -7.30 -49.40
N ARG A 161 29.17 -6.02 -49.01
CA ARG A 161 29.56 -4.87 -49.84
C ARG A 161 31.08 -4.78 -50.02
N ARG A 162 31.87 -5.16 -49.01
CA ARG A 162 33.34 -5.24 -49.12
C ARG A 162 33.78 -6.36 -50.05
N GLN A 163 33.12 -7.53 -50.02
CA GLN A 163 33.45 -8.65 -50.91
C GLN A 163 33.20 -8.32 -52.38
N ARG A 164 32.14 -7.58 -52.72
CA ARG A 164 31.84 -7.19 -54.10
C ARG A 164 32.80 -6.15 -54.71
N ARG A 165 33.66 -5.53 -53.89
CA ARG A 165 34.63 -4.50 -54.31
C ARG A 165 36.05 -5.04 -54.49
N ARG A 166 36.28 -6.31 -54.13
CA ARG A 166 37.53 -7.04 -54.40
C ARG A 166 37.33 -7.88 -55.64
#